data_AF-A0A0B5FTN7-F1
#
_entry.id   AF-A0A0B5FTN7-F1
#
_cell.length_a   1.000
_cell.length_b   1.000
_cell.length_c   1.000
_cell.angle_alpha   90.00
_cell.angle_beta   90.00
_cell.angle_gamma   90.00
#
_symmetry.space_group_name_H-M   'P 1'
#
loop_
_entity.id
_entity.type
_entity.pdbx_description
1 polymer ?
#
loop_
_entity_poly.entity_id
_entity_poly.type
_entity_poly.pdbx_seq_one_letter_code
_entity_poly.pdbx_strand_id
1 'polypeptide(L)' 'MKCAFCGREIPENIEQRACGLCPGGCRNIHCPYCGYKNPLPPKLLKKWLEGGKDKKDKNGKESS' A
#
# COMPACT_ATOMS: atom_id res chain seq x y z
N MET A 1 12.94 2.31 3.26
CA MET A 1 12.92 3.04 4.57
C MET A 1 13.39 2.12 5.68
N LYS A 2 13.97 2.61 6.79
CA LYS A 2 14.38 1.75 7.92
C LYS A 2 13.21 1.44 8.86
N CYS A 3 13.07 0.19 9.32
CA CYS A 3 12.08 -0.19 10.32
C CYS A 3 12.44 0.40 11.69
N ALA A 4 11.50 1.09 12.34
CA ALA A 4 11.72 1.69 13.66
C ALA A 4 11.86 0.67 14.79
N PHE A 5 11.44 -0.60 14.56
CA PHE A 5 11.51 -1.67 15.56
C PHE A 5 12.74 -2.55 15.38
N CYS A 6 12.83 -3.27 14.26
CA CYS A 6 13.94 -4.22 14.05
C CYS A 6 15.18 -3.60 13.38
N GLY A 7 15.12 -2.33 12.97
CA GLY A 7 16.24 -1.63 12.35
C GLY A 7 16.60 -2.09 10.92
N ARG A 8 15.90 -3.07 10.34
CA ARG A 8 16.17 -3.53 8.97
C ARG A 8 15.66 -2.54 7.92
N GLU A 9 16.33 -2.50 6.77
CA GLU A 9 15.89 -1.71 5.62
C GLU A 9 14.69 -2.37 4.93
N ILE A 10 13.57 -1.66 4.91
CA ILE A 10 12.34 -2.01 4.21
C ILE A 10 12.46 -1.54 2.76
N PRO A 11 12.44 -2.46 1.76
CA PRO A 11 12.50 -2.09 0.35
C PRO A 11 11.29 -1.26 -0.08
N GLU A 12 11.48 -0.37 -1.04
CA GLU A 12 10.41 0.53 -1.52
C GLU A 12 9.36 -0.19 -2.37
N ASN A 13 9.74 -1.30 -3.01
CA ASN A 13 8.87 -2.11 -3.86
C ASN A 13 8.17 -3.26 -3.10
N ILE A 14 7.82 -3.05 -1.83
CA ILE A 14 6.96 -4.01 -1.12
C ILE A 14 5.55 -3.90 -1.68
N GLU A 15 5.06 -5.02 -2.20
CA GLU A 15 3.65 -5.25 -2.47
C GLU A 15 2.87 -5.20 -1.14
N GLN A 16 2.09 -4.13 -0.98
CA GLN A 16 1.20 -3.98 0.16
C GLN A 16 -0.22 -4.32 -0.24
N ARG A 17 -0.73 -5.46 0.25
CA ARG A 17 -2.17 -5.74 0.14
C ARG A 17 -2.93 -4.85 1.12
N ALA A 18 -3.78 -3.97 0.60
CA ALA A 18 -4.74 -3.27 1.44
C ALA A 18 -5.86 -4.22 1.86
N CYS A 19 -6.24 -4.17 3.14
CA CYS A 19 -7.40 -4.87 3.67
C CYS A 19 -8.73 -4.15 3.37
N GLY A 20 -8.69 -2.92 2.86
CA GLY A 20 -9.89 -2.12 2.54
C GLY A 20 -10.59 -1.48 3.73
N LEU A 21 -10.09 -1.64 4.96
CA LEU A 21 -10.75 -1.15 6.18
C LEU A 21 -10.59 0.36 6.43
N CYS A 22 -9.58 1.00 5.82
CA CYS A 22 -9.29 2.42 6.07
C CYS A 22 -9.83 3.30 4.93
N PRO A 23 -10.62 4.36 5.24
CA PRO A 23 -11.04 5.32 4.23
C PRO A 23 -9.81 6.05 3.67
N GLY A 24 -9.64 6.01 2.33
CA GLY A 24 -8.49 6.62 1.64
C GLY A 24 -7.22 5.77 1.60
N GLY A 25 -7.30 4.46 1.90
CA GLY A 25 -6.18 3.52 1.77
C GLY A 25 -5.33 3.38 3.02
N CYS A 26 -4.51 2.32 3.06
CA CYS A 26 -3.64 2.05 4.21
C CYS A 26 -2.50 3.08 4.26
N ARG A 27 -2.37 3.79 5.38
CA ARG A 27 -1.31 4.81 5.59
C ARG A 27 -0.09 4.24 6.33
N ASN A 28 0.06 2.93 6.32
CA ASN A 28 1.11 2.22 7.03
C ASN A 28 1.75 1.12 6.18
N ILE A 29 3.03 0.86 6.45
CA ILE A 29 3.78 -0.26 5.88
C ILE A 29 4.18 -1.27 6.93
N HIS A 30 3.85 -2.53 6.69
CA HIS A 30 4.26 -3.63 7.56
C HIS A 30 5.67 -4.06 7.17
N CYS A 31 6.57 -4.18 8.16
CA CYS A 31 7.92 -4.66 7.91
C CYS A 31 7.86 -6.15 7.50
N PRO A 32 8.43 -6.56 6.37
CA PRO A 32 8.34 -7.95 5.89
C PRO A 32 9.17 -8.91 6.76
N TYR A 33 10.07 -8.38 7.59
CA TYR A 33 10.97 -9.17 8.40
C TYR A 33 10.51 -9.38 9.85
N CYS A 34 9.62 -8.52 10.36
CA CYS A 34 9.15 -8.62 11.75
C CYS A 34 7.67 -8.28 11.94
N GLY A 35 6.96 -7.89 10.89
CA GLY A 35 5.54 -7.54 10.94
C GLY A 35 5.22 -6.16 11.53
N TYR A 36 6.21 -5.45 12.09
CA TYR A 36 5.96 -4.17 12.74
C TYR A 36 5.35 -3.13 11.78
N LYS A 37 4.33 -2.42 12.26
CA LYS A 37 3.59 -1.40 11.51
C LYS A 37 4.34 -0.06 11.56
N ASN A 38 4.92 0.33 10.43
CA ASN A 38 5.62 1.61 10.27
C ASN A 38 4.71 2.62 9.54
N PRO A 39 4.87 3.94 9.77
CA PRO A 39 4.17 4.95 8.98
C PRO A 39 4.61 4.90 7.52
N LEU A 40 3.66 5.03 6.59
CA LEU A 40 3.97 5.05 5.16
C LEU A 40 4.71 6.36 4.83
N PRO A 41 5.88 6.31 4.16
CA PRO A 41 6.63 7.52 3.85
C PRO A 41 5.91 8.34 2.78
N PRO A 42 6.04 9.68 2.79
CA PRO A 42 5.31 10.60 1.90
C PRO A 42 5.52 10.34 0.42
N LYS A 43 6.69 9.81 0.01
CA LYS A 43 6.97 9.42 -1.39
C LYS A 43 6.11 8.23 -1.85
N LEU A 44 5.83 7.30 -0.95
CA LEU A 44 5.06 6.08 -1.25
C LEU A 44 3.55 6.34 -1.16
N LEU A 45 3.13 7.28 -0.30
CA LEU A 45 1.77 7.82 -0.24
C LEU A 45 1.30 8.40 -1.58
N LYS A 46 2.15 9.16 -2.29
CA LYS A 46 1.81 9.73 -3.61
C LYS A 46 1.51 8.65 -4.64
N LYS A 47 2.40 7.65 -4.77
CA LYS A 47 2.24 6.54 -5.73
C LYS A 47 0.94 5.76 -5.49
N TRP A 48 0.57 5.56 -4.21
CA TRP A 48 -0.68 4.88 -3.85
C TRP A 48 -1.93 5.72 -4.16
N LEU A 49 -1.90 7.03 -3.90
CA LEU A 49 -3.01 7.92 -4.19
C LEU A 49 -3.22 8.12 -5.69
N GLU A 50 -2.12 8.15 -6.46
CA GLU A 50 -2.14 8.29 -7.92
C GLU A 50 -2.59 7.00 -8.61
N GLY A 51 -2.23 5.82 -8.10
CA GLY A 51 -2.68 4.52 -8.60
C GLY A 51 -4.18 4.22 -8.37
N GLY A 52 -4.86 5.02 -7.55
CA GLY A 52 -6.32 4.93 -7.35
C GLY A 52 -7.17 5.64 -8.41
N LYS A 53 -6.56 6.40 -9.33
CA LYS A 53 -7.27 7.13 -10.39
C LYS A 53 -7.45 6.35 -11.70
N ASP A 54 -6.87 5.16 -11.82
CA ASP A 54 -6.93 4.34 -13.04
C ASP A 54 -7.77 3.06 -12.82
N LYS A 55 -9.03 3.22 -12.40
CA LYS A 55 -10.08 2.20 -12.55
C LYS A 55 -11.44 2.83 -12.86
N LYS A 56 -11.46 3.81 -13.77
CA LYS A 56 -12.67 4.18 -14.48
C LYS A 56 -12.52 3.71 -15.92
N ASP A 57 -13.26 2.66 -16.24
CA ASP A 57 -13.62 2.15 -17.58
C ASP A 57 -12.69 1.10 -18.24
N LYS A 58 -13.07 -0.18 -18.14
CA LYS A 58 -13.52 -0.99 -19.30
C LYS A 58 -13.96 -2.41 -18.94
N ASN A 59 -15.03 -2.82 -19.63
CA ASN A 59 -15.61 -4.16 -19.81
C ASN A 59 -16.52 -4.65 -18.67
N GLY A 60 -17.78 -5.01 -18.87
CA GLY A 60 -18.48 -5.43 -20.08
C GLY A 60 -19.66 -6.29 -19.62
N LYS A 61 -20.68 -6.39 -20.45
CA LYS A 61 -21.99 -7.00 -20.25
C LYS A 61 -21.92 -8.54 -20.11
N GLU A 62 -23.07 -9.13 -19.72
CA GLU A 62 -23.51 -10.54 -19.87
C GLU A 62 -23.25 -11.47 -18.66
N SER A 63 -24.27 -11.76 -17.84
CA SER A 63 -25.38 -12.74 -17.99
C SER A 63 -24.97 -14.19 -17.71
N SER A 64 -25.52 -14.74 -16.62
CA SER A 64 -26.16 -16.06 -16.56
C SER A 64 -27.06 -16.11 -15.34
#